data_AF-A0A8J4TC95-F1
#
_entry.id   AF-A0A8J4TC95-F1
#
_cell.length_a   1.000
_cell.length_b   1.000
_cell.length_c   1.000
_cell.angle_alpha   90.00
_cell.angle_beta   90.00
_cell.angle_gamma   90.00
#
_symmetry.space_group_name_H-M   'P 1'
#
loop_
_entity.id
_entity.type
_entity.pdbx_description
1 polymer ?
#
loop_
_entity_poly.entity_id
_entity_poly.type
_entity_poly.pdbx_seq_one_letter_code
_entity_poly.pdbx_strand_id
1 'polypeptide(L)' 'VLPKVPVPDLQQTLSAYLKCVKHLVPDAQFQKTKAMVEKFGKPGGTGEMLQKKLMERREKTENW' A
#
# COMPACT_ATOMS: atom_id res chain seq x y z
N VAL A 1 -12.84 11.07 -23.50
CA VAL A 1 -12.16 11.50 -22.25
C VAL A 1 -11.42 10.30 -21.70
N LEU A 2 -10.13 10.43 -21.36
CA LEU A 2 -9.35 9.33 -20.80
C LEU A 2 -9.68 9.11 -19.32
N PRO A 3 -9.71 7.87 -18.84
CA PRO A 3 -9.95 7.59 -17.43
C PRO A 3 -8.78 8.08 -16.56
N LYS A 4 -9.09 8.58 -15.37
CA LYS A 4 -8.08 8.89 -14.35
C LYS A 4 -7.36 7.63 -13.89
N VAL A 5 -6.07 7.75 -13.57
CA VAL A 5 -5.28 6.65 -13.00
C VAL A 5 -5.98 6.12 -11.74
N PRO A 6 -6.19 4.79 -11.60
CA PRO A 6 -6.85 4.23 -10.44
C PRO A 6 -5.88 4.08 -9.26
N VAL A 7 -6.29 4.49 -8.05
CA VAL A 7 -5.57 4.12 -6.83
C VAL A 7 -5.95 2.68 -6.46
N PRO A 8 -4.99 1.74 -6.40
CA PRO A 8 -5.28 0.35 -6.05
C PRO A 8 -5.66 0.22 -4.57
N ASP A 9 -6.36 -0.85 -4.22
CA ASP A 9 -6.67 -1.16 -2.82
C ASP A 9 -5.38 -1.29 -1.98
N LEU A 10 -5.43 -0.77 -0.74
CA LEU A 10 -4.27 -0.76 0.15
C LEU A 10 -3.86 -2.20 0.51
N GLN A 11 -4.80 -3.05 0.92
CA GLN A 11 -4.49 -4.41 1.37
C GLN A 11 -3.99 -5.27 0.22
N GLN A 12 -4.58 -5.12 -0.97
CA GLN A 12 -4.10 -5.77 -2.18
C GLN A 12 -2.64 -5.37 -2.48
N THR A 13 -2.33 -4.07 -2.39
CA THR A 13 -0.98 -3.54 -2.65
C THR A 13 0.04 -4.04 -1.63
N LEU A 14 -0.30 -3.99 -0.33
CA LEU A 14 0.56 -4.49 0.74
C LEU A 14 0.80 -6.01 0.63
N SER A 15 -0.24 -6.77 0.26
CA SER A 15 -0.13 -8.21 0.03
C SER A 15 0.77 -8.54 -1.15
N ALA A 16 0.64 -7.80 -2.27
CA ALA A 16 1.52 -7.96 -3.43
C ALA A 16 2.97 -7.62 -3.09
N TYR A 17 3.20 -6.52 -2.36
CA TYR A 17 4.52 -6.12 -1.88
C TYR A 17 5.19 -7.23 -1.06
N LEU A 18 4.49 -7.82 -0.07
CA LEU A 18 5.05 -8.91 0.74
C LEU A 18 5.39 -10.15 -0.09
N LYS A 19 4.57 -10.50 -1.09
CA LYS A 19 4.89 -11.62 -2.01
C LYS A 19 6.20 -11.36 -2.75
N CYS A 20 6.40 -10.15 -3.26
CA CYS A 20 7.65 -9.78 -3.95
C CYS A 20 8.85 -9.82 -2.99
N VAL A 21 8.74 -9.18 -1.82
CA VAL A 21 9.86 -9.08 -0.87
C VAL A 21 10.30 -10.43 -0.33
N LYS A 22 9.37 -11.38 -0.12
CA LYS A 22 9.68 -12.71 0.41
C LYS A 22 10.80 -13.44 -0.34
N HIS A 23 10.92 -13.20 -1.65
CA HIS A 23 11.93 -13.85 -2.49
C HIS A 23 13.25 -13.05 -2.62
N LEU A 24 13.28 -11.83 -2.09
CA LEU A 24 14.41 -10.89 -2.25
C LEU A 24 15.26 -10.75 -0.99
N VAL A 25 14.75 -11.21 0.16
CA VAL A 25 15.41 -11.02 1.45
C VAL A 25 15.41 -12.32 2.27
N PRO A 26 16.38 -12.50 3.18
CA PRO A 26 16.36 -13.62 4.12
C PRO A 26 15.12 -13.62 5.02
N ASP A 27 14.71 -14.80 5.49
CA ASP A 27 13.49 -14.98 6.29
C ASP A 27 13.44 -14.06 7.52
N ALA A 28 14.55 -13.90 8.24
CA ALA A 28 14.61 -13.03 9.42
C ALA A 28 14.31 -11.55 9.09
N GLN A 29 14.70 -11.08 7.90
CA GLN A 29 14.39 -9.73 7.44
C GLN A 29 12.95 -9.65 6.93
N PHE A 30 12.48 -10.68 6.23
CA PHE A 30 11.08 -10.76 5.77
C PHE A 30 10.10 -10.67 6.94
N GLN A 31 10.34 -11.36 8.06
CA GLN A 31 9.46 -11.31 9.23
C GLN A 31 9.37 -9.89 9.82
N LYS A 32 10.49 -9.16 9.88
CA LYS A 32 10.49 -7.76 10.33
C LYS A 32 9.67 -6.88 9.39
N THR A 33 9.87 -7.03 8.07
CA THR A 33 9.09 -6.30 7.06
C THR A 33 7.60 -6.61 7.16
N LYS A 34 7.24 -7.88 7.30
CA LYS A 34 5.85 -8.32 7.45
C LYS A 34 5.17 -7.66 8.64
N ALA A 35 5.81 -7.65 9.81
CA ALA A 35 5.27 -7.00 11.00
C ALA A 35 5.07 -5.48 10.82
N MET A 36 6.00 -4.81 10.11
CA MET A 36 5.86 -3.38 9.80
C MET A 36 4.70 -3.11 8.83
N VAL A 37 4.53 -3.95 7.81
CA VAL A 37 3.44 -3.85 6.83
C VAL A 37 2.08 -4.09 7.49
N GLU A 38 1.97 -5.11 8.34
CA GLU A 38 0.73 -5.41 9.08
C GLU A 38 0.37 -4.24 10.02
N LYS A 39 1.35 -3.67 10.74
CA LYS A 39 1.13 -2.49 11.59
C LYS A 39 0.71 -1.27 10.78
N PHE A 40 1.26 -1.08 9.58
CA PHE A 40 0.94 0.04 8.70
C PHE A 40 -0.48 -0.08 8.13
N GLY A 41 -0.87 -1.28 7.69
CA GLY A 41 -2.15 -1.57 7.05
C GLY A 41 -3.30 -1.93 7.99
N LYS A 42 -3.11 -1.99 9.32
CA LYS A 42 -4.19 -2.30 10.25
C LYS A 42 -5.33 -1.26 10.19
N PRO A 43 -6.57 -1.62 10.57
CA PRO A 43 -7.66 -0.67 10.72
C PRO A 43 -7.28 0.50 11.64
N GLY A 44 -7.54 1.73 11.21
CA GLY A 44 -7.11 2.96 11.89
C GLY A 44 -5.59 3.21 11.87
N GLY A 45 -4.83 2.42 11.10
CA GLY A 45 -3.40 2.58 10.92
C GLY A 45 -3.03 3.74 10.01
N THR A 46 -1.74 4.08 9.97
CA THR A 46 -1.21 5.16 9.12
C THR A 46 -1.47 4.91 7.63
N GLY A 47 -1.47 3.65 7.20
CA GLY A 47 -1.73 3.29 5.80
C GLY A 47 -3.12 3.70 5.33
N GLU A 48 -4.17 3.48 6.14
CA GLU A 48 -5.53 3.89 5.77
C GLU A 48 -5.67 5.42 5.66
N MET A 49 -5.04 6.16 6.58
CA MET A 49 -5.03 7.62 6.53
C MET A 49 -4.35 8.13 5.25
N LEU A 50 -3.20 7.55 4.88
CA LEU A 50 -2.48 7.93 3.67
C LEU A 50 -3.24 7.52 2.40
N GLN A 51 -3.87 6.34 2.40
CA GLN A 51 -4.73 5.87 1.31
C GLN A 51 -5.90 6.85 1.05
N LYS A 52 -6.55 7.36 2.11
CA LYS A 52 -7.61 8.37 1.99
C LYS A 52 -7.08 9.66 1.34
N LYS A 53 -5.91 10.14 1.78
CA LYS A 53 -5.26 11.33 1.18
C LYS A 53 -4.91 11.10 -0.30
N LEU A 54 -4.49 9.88 -0.66
CA LEU A 54 -4.18 9.51 -2.04
C LEU A 54 -5.42 9.49 -2.92
N MET A 55 -6.54 8.98 -2.40
CA MET A 55 -7.85 9.04 -3.06
C MET A 55 -8.32 10.48 -3.25
N GLU A 56 -8.20 11.34 -2.22
CA GLU A 56 -8.50 12.77 -2.35
C GLU A 56 -7.63 13.45 -3.41
N ARG A 57 -6.36 13.07 -3.51
CA ARG A 57 -5.43 13.59 -4.53
C ARG A 57 -5.86 13.18 -5.94
N ARG A 58 -6.24 11.92 -6.15
CA ARG A 58 -6.81 11.43 -7.42
C ARG A 58 -7.98 12.26 -7.89
N GLU A 59 -8.85 12.70 -6.99
CA GLU A 59 -9.99 13.54 -7.36
C GLU A 59 -9.56 14.96 -7.77
N LYS A 60 -8.46 15.48 -7.20
CA LYS A 60 -7.97 16.85 -7.41
C LYS A 60 -6.97 17.01 -8.55
N THR A 61 -6.41 15.93 -9.08
CA THR A 61 -5.42 15.97 -10.17
C THR A 61 -5.86 15.14 -11.37
N GLU A 62 -5.29 15.42 -12.56
CA GLU A 62 -5.49 14.59 -13.75
C GLU A 62 -4.78 13.22 -13.61
N ASN A 63 -3.59 13.26 -13.00
CA ASN A 63 -2.79 12.11 -12.61
C ASN A 63 -2.21 12.39 -11.22
N TRP A 64 -2.32 11.44 -10.28
CA TRP A 64 -2.01 11.63 -8.86
C TRP A 64 -0.64 11.07 -8.51
#